data_AF-A0A0D2E700-F1
#
_entry.id   AF-A0A0D2E700-F1
#
_cell.length_a   1.000
_cell.length_b   1.000
_cell.length_c   1.000
_cell.angle_alpha   90.00
_cell.angle_beta   90.00
_cell.angle_gamma   90.00
#
_symmetry.space_group_name_H-M   'P 1'
#
loop_
_entity.id
_entity.type
_entity.pdbx_description
1 polymer ?
#
loop_
_entity_poly.entity_id
_entity_poly.type
_entity_poly.pdbx_seq_one_letter_code
_entity_poly.pdbx_strand_id
1 'polypeptide(L)'
;MLNASALQAFEVAVPANAQKASDQSLPDLLRCYQKLSTREWLHTLSDQASEYRNWKVCSITWIKALASPFSHEFLQFIAEDAVTGRRSRIAAGREENGDWVLVGWDWASGQTPSDHYKLPLPLLSLEFDDPQRRPNMYDLSQVLAAITERQPYYRFRREMCWWYAETALDDMKTKYGGSIKEWQWSRYRYSFIVKTSLIRRKVLTKHAEAFKTQLAEELNY
;
A
#
# COMPACT_ATOMS: atom_id res chain seq x y z
N MET A 1 -11.92 -8.15 77.61
CA MET A 1 -11.10 -9.34 77.34
C MET A 1 -11.32 -9.75 75.90
N LEU A 2 -10.19 -9.97 75.20
CA LEU A 2 -9.96 -10.40 73.82
C LEU A 2 -11.12 -11.07 73.06
N ASN A 3 -11.36 -10.64 71.82
CA ASN A 3 -11.21 -11.57 70.69
C ASN A 3 -10.93 -10.85 69.36
N ALA A 4 -10.03 -11.47 68.61
CA ALA A 4 -9.40 -11.00 67.40
C ALA A 4 -10.10 -11.51 66.12
N SER A 5 -9.67 -10.91 65.00
CA SER A 5 -9.69 -11.47 63.64
C SER A 5 -10.98 -11.35 62.83
N ALA A 6 -10.94 -10.50 61.80
CA ALA A 6 -10.94 -10.99 60.41
C ALA A 6 -10.60 -9.83 59.44
N LEU A 7 -9.41 -9.89 58.86
CA LEU A 7 -9.08 -9.21 57.61
C LEU A 7 -9.90 -9.87 56.50
N GLN A 8 -10.83 -9.12 55.90
CA GLN A 8 -11.38 -9.47 54.58
C GLN A 8 -10.73 -8.56 53.54
N ALA A 9 -9.89 -9.17 52.72
CA ALA A 9 -9.41 -8.59 51.48
C ALA A 9 -10.62 -8.33 50.57
N PHE A 10 -10.79 -7.08 50.13
CA PHE A 10 -11.67 -6.76 49.02
C PHE A 10 -10.97 -7.25 47.74
N GLU A 11 -11.29 -8.48 47.31
CA GLU A 11 -11.16 -8.87 45.92
C GLU A 11 -12.16 -8.03 45.11
N VAL A 12 -11.67 -6.97 44.49
CA VAL A 12 -12.40 -6.29 43.42
C VAL A 12 -12.37 -7.25 42.24
N ALA A 13 -13.45 -8.02 42.10
CA ALA A 13 -13.73 -8.78 40.89
C ALA A 13 -13.76 -7.79 39.71
N VAL A 14 -12.69 -7.79 38.92
CA VAL A 14 -12.65 -7.15 37.61
C VAL A 14 -13.71 -7.87 36.77
N PRO A 15 -14.74 -7.18 36.25
CA PRO A 15 -15.73 -7.86 35.43
C PRO A 15 -15.04 -8.40 34.18
N ALA A 16 -14.97 -9.73 34.11
CA ALA A 16 -14.59 -10.49 32.93
C ALA A 16 -15.69 -10.31 31.87
N ASN A 17 -15.69 -9.16 31.22
CA ASN A 17 -16.48 -8.94 30.01
C ASN A 17 -15.81 -7.91 29.12
N ALA A 18 -14.51 -8.09 28.88
CA ALA A 18 -13.96 -7.82 27.56
C ALA A 18 -14.46 -8.96 26.68
N GLN A 19 -15.66 -8.78 26.10
CA GLN A 19 -16.10 -9.57 24.97
C GLN A 19 -14.92 -9.69 24.00
N LYS A 20 -14.47 -10.92 23.82
CA LYS A 20 -13.62 -11.40 22.72
C LYS A 20 -13.70 -10.41 21.56
N ALA A 21 -12.71 -9.52 21.44
CA ALA A 21 -12.39 -8.94 20.16
C ALA A 21 -12.15 -10.15 19.27
N SER A 22 -13.12 -10.40 18.39
CA SER A 22 -13.02 -11.45 17.39
C SER A 22 -11.63 -11.37 16.80
N ASP A 23 -10.98 -12.53 16.73
CA ASP A 23 -9.73 -12.75 16.02
C ASP A 23 -9.99 -12.46 14.52
N GLN A 24 -10.16 -11.18 14.19
CA GLN A 24 -10.58 -10.71 12.88
C GLN A 24 -9.32 -10.65 12.05
N SER A 25 -8.94 -11.81 11.52
CA SER A 25 -8.00 -11.96 10.42
C SER A 25 -8.23 -10.88 9.35
N LEU A 26 -7.17 -10.49 8.65
CA LEU A 26 -7.29 -9.62 7.46
C LEU A 26 -8.46 -10.10 6.56
N PRO A 27 -9.22 -9.17 5.96
CA PRO A 27 -10.20 -9.49 4.92
C PRO A 27 -9.61 -10.46 3.89
N ASP A 28 -10.44 -11.34 3.33
CA ASP A 28 -9.97 -12.42 2.45
C ASP A 28 -9.14 -11.89 1.26
N LEU A 29 -9.56 -10.76 0.69
CA LEU A 29 -8.86 -10.05 -0.39
C LEU A 29 -7.45 -9.58 0.01
N LEU A 30 -7.26 -9.24 1.28
CA LEU A 30 -5.99 -8.74 1.82
C LEU A 30 -5.13 -9.84 2.45
N ARG A 31 -5.66 -11.08 2.55
CA ARG A 31 -4.95 -12.24 3.09
C ARG A 31 -4.28 -13.08 2.01
N CYS A 32 -4.94 -13.25 0.86
CA CYS A 32 -4.46 -14.10 -0.22
C CYS A 32 -4.01 -13.26 -1.41
N TYR A 33 -2.84 -13.58 -1.97
CA TYR A 33 -2.34 -12.91 -3.17
C TYR A 33 -3.34 -13.01 -4.33
N GLN A 34 -3.72 -11.86 -4.89
CA GLN A 34 -4.54 -11.77 -6.08
C GLN A 34 -4.04 -10.65 -7.00
N LYS A 35 -4.09 -10.88 -8.31
CA LYS A 35 -3.95 -9.85 -9.36
C LYS A 35 -5.31 -9.62 -10.00
N LEU A 36 -5.82 -8.41 -9.87
CA LEU A 36 -7.13 -7.98 -10.38
C LEU A 36 -6.94 -6.87 -11.41
N SER A 37 -7.89 -6.72 -12.32
CA SER A 37 -8.05 -5.45 -13.05
C SER A 37 -8.61 -4.36 -12.12
N THR A 38 -8.44 -3.09 -12.49
CA THR A 38 -8.99 -1.95 -11.72
C THR A 38 -10.52 -2.01 -11.62
N ARG A 39 -11.20 -2.49 -12.66
CA ARG A 39 -12.67 -2.69 -12.67
C ARG A 39 -13.11 -3.82 -11.75
N GLU A 40 -12.44 -4.99 -11.80
CA GLU A 40 -12.74 -6.10 -10.89
C GLU A 40 -12.52 -5.68 -9.45
N TRP A 41 -11.44 -4.94 -9.17
CA TRP A 41 -11.17 -4.45 -7.83
C TRP A 41 -12.23 -3.48 -7.31
N LEU A 42 -12.67 -2.53 -8.15
CA LEU A 42 -13.79 -1.63 -7.82
C LEU A 42 -15.08 -2.42 -7.54
N HIS A 43 -15.40 -3.41 -8.37
CA HIS A 43 -16.59 -4.25 -8.19
C HIS A 43 -16.53 -5.02 -6.86
N THR A 44 -15.42 -5.67 -6.57
CA THR A 44 -15.21 -6.42 -5.31
C THR A 44 -15.39 -5.53 -4.09
N LEU A 45 -14.81 -4.32 -4.09
CA LEU A 45 -14.95 -3.39 -2.96
C LEU A 45 -16.35 -2.79 -2.84
N SER A 46 -17.08 -2.68 -3.96
CA SER A 46 -18.48 -2.26 -3.96
C SER A 46 -19.38 -3.32 -3.32
N ASP A 47 -19.21 -4.58 -3.70
CA ASP A 47 -20.00 -5.70 -3.19
C ASP A 47 -19.73 -5.98 -1.71
N GLN A 48 -18.48 -5.75 -1.28
CA GLN A 48 -18.02 -6.01 0.09
C GLN A 48 -17.83 -4.72 0.89
N ALA A 49 -18.55 -3.64 0.56
CA ALA A 49 -18.33 -2.32 1.15
C ALA A 49 -18.33 -2.31 2.69
N SER A 50 -19.17 -3.14 3.33
CA SER A 50 -19.22 -3.26 4.78
C SER A 50 -17.94 -3.80 5.41
N GLU A 51 -17.19 -4.65 4.71
CA GLU A 51 -15.95 -5.29 5.18
C GLU A 51 -14.76 -4.30 5.15
N TYR A 52 -14.74 -3.41 4.16
CA TYR A 52 -13.66 -2.42 3.98
C TYR A 52 -13.98 -1.03 4.51
N ARG A 53 -15.13 -0.83 5.16
CA ARG A 53 -15.60 0.50 5.62
C ARG A 53 -14.62 1.26 6.53
N ASN A 54 -13.84 0.52 7.33
CA ASN A 54 -12.87 1.09 8.26
C ASN A 54 -11.47 1.22 7.66
N TRP A 55 -11.23 0.64 6.48
CA TRP A 55 -9.93 0.64 5.84
C TRP A 55 -9.67 1.99 5.15
N LYS A 56 -8.59 2.64 5.58
CA LYS A 56 -8.13 3.94 5.12
C LYS A 56 -6.79 3.81 4.43
N VAL A 57 -6.61 4.54 3.34
CA VAL A 57 -5.31 4.66 2.68
C VAL A 57 -4.50 5.71 3.42
N CYS A 58 -3.38 5.30 3.99
CA CYS A 58 -2.49 6.15 4.77
C CYS A 58 -1.46 6.84 3.89
N SER A 59 -0.94 6.13 2.88
CA SER A 59 0.06 6.67 1.98
C SER A 59 0.09 6.00 0.62
N ILE A 60 0.69 6.70 -0.34
CA ILE A 60 0.98 6.23 -1.70
C ILE A 60 2.47 6.43 -1.92
N THR A 61 3.18 5.40 -2.36
CA THR A 61 4.56 5.51 -2.82
C THR A 61 4.65 5.15 -4.29
N TRP A 62 5.16 6.06 -5.09
CA TRP A 62 5.52 5.81 -6.47
C TRP A 62 6.88 5.15 -6.52
N ILE A 63 6.94 3.96 -7.12
CA ILE A 63 8.11 3.10 -7.15
C ILE A 63 8.61 2.90 -8.57
N LYS A 64 9.94 2.85 -8.70
CA LYS A 64 10.63 2.28 -9.86
C LYS A 64 11.14 0.88 -9.54
N ALA A 65 10.72 -0.09 -10.35
CA ALA A 65 11.24 -1.45 -10.33
C ALA A 65 12.63 -1.51 -10.99
N LEU A 66 13.71 -1.46 -10.21
CA LEU A 66 15.08 -1.47 -10.76
C LEU A 66 15.48 -2.83 -11.37
N ALA A 67 14.83 -3.91 -10.94
CA ALA A 67 15.03 -5.24 -11.51
C ALA A 67 14.29 -5.42 -12.85
N SER A 68 13.37 -4.52 -13.21
CA SER A 68 12.70 -4.53 -14.50
C SER A 68 13.67 -4.10 -15.63
N PRO A 69 13.75 -4.85 -16.75
CA PRO A 69 14.55 -4.45 -17.91
C PRO A 69 14.23 -3.05 -18.43
N PHE A 70 12.97 -2.63 -18.30
CA PHE A 70 12.47 -1.32 -18.74
C PHE A 70 12.28 -0.33 -17.60
N SER A 71 12.77 -0.64 -16.40
CA SER A 71 12.62 0.22 -15.21
C SER A 71 11.16 0.61 -14.95
N HIS A 72 10.25 -0.37 -15.05
CA HIS A 72 8.81 -0.19 -14.86
C HIS A 72 8.49 0.64 -13.62
N GLU A 73 7.46 1.47 -13.72
CA GLU A 73 7.03 2.36 -12.64
C GLU A 73 5.60 2.02 -12.21
N PHE A 74 5.38 1.92 -10.91
CA PHE A 74 4.09 1.51 -10.34
C PHE A 74 3.86 2.20 -8.99
N LEU A 75 2.67 2.07 -8.44
CA LEU A 75 2.30 2.60 -7.14
C LEU A 75 2.17 1.50 -6.11
N GLN A 76 2.56 1.83 -4.89
CA GLN A 76 2.29 1.05 -3.70
C GLN A 76 1.46 1.90 -2.73
N PHE A 77 0.51 1.28 -2.04
CA PHE A 77 -0.35 1.92 -1.06
C PHE A 77 -0.21 1.21 0.28
N ILE A 78 -0.22 1.99 1.37
CA ILE A 78 -0.44 1.46 2.71
C ILE A 78 -1.90 1.71 3.06
N ALA A 79 -2.66 0.65 3.31
CA ALA A 79 -4.00 0.71 3.86
C ALA A 79 -3.99 0.25 5.31
N GLU A 80 -4.79 0.90 6.16
CA GLU A 80 -4.89 0.62 7.60
C GLU A 80 -6.37 0.53 7.98
N ASP A 81 -6.75 -0.51 8.71
CA ASP A 81 -8.03 -0.56 9.41
C ASP A 81 -8.00 0.41 10.60
N ALA A 82 -8.77 1.49 10.51
CA ALA A 82 -8.81 2.53 11.52
C ALA A 82 -9.31 2.04 12.91
N VAL A 83 -9.95 0.87 12.99
CA VAL A 83 -10.41 0.29 14.26
C VAL A 83 -9.34 -0.57 14.91
N THR A 84 -8.67 -1.43 14.14
CA THR A 84 -7.72 -2.41 14.68
C THR A 84 -6.26 -1.97 14.57
N GLY A 85 -5.97 -0.94 13.78
CA GLY A 85 -4.62 -0.51 13.43
C GLY A 85 -3.89 -1.48 12.50
N ARG A 86 -4.55 -2.56 12.05
CA ARG A 86 -3.95 -3.54 11.14
C ARG A 86 -3.69 -2.88 9.79
N ARG A 87 -2.53 -3.17 9.21
CA ARG A 87 -2.12 -2.63 7.93
C ARG A 87 -2.01 -3.70 6.87
N SER A 88 -2.21 -3.31 5.63
CA SER A 88 -1.94 -4.12 4.45
C SER A 88 -1.36 -3.24 3.34
N ARG A 89 -0.67 -3.89 2.40
CA ARG A 89 -0.08 -3.24 1.23
C ARG A 89 -0.83 -3.66 -0.02
N ILE A 90 -1.03 -2.68 -0.88
CA ILE A 90 -1.63 -2.84 -2.21
C ILE A 90 -0.62 -2.30 -3.20
N ALA A 91 -0.56 -2.85 -4.40
CA ALA A 91 0.14 -2.23 -5.51
C ALA A 91 -0.77 -2.07 -6.71
N ALA A 92 -0.53 -1.04 -7.52
CA ALA A 92 -1.21 -0.87 -8.78
C ALA A 92 -0.25 -0.34 -9.84
N GLY A 93 -0.46 -0.74 -11.08
CA GLY A 93 0.40 -0.34 -12.18
C GLY A 93 -0.26 -0.58 -13.53
N ARG A 94 0.42 -0.10 -14.57
CA ARG A 94 -0.02 -0.17 -15.96
C ARG A 94 0.98 -0.93 -16.82
N GLU A 95 0.54 -2.03 -17.42
CA GLU A 95 1.30 -2.86 -18.36
C GLU A 95 0.65 -2.86 -19.75
N GLU A 96 1.30 -3.47 -20.74
CA GLU A 96 0.79 -3.56 -22.12
C GLU A 96 -0.57 -4.26 -22.22
N ASN A 97 -0.84 -5.18 -21.31
CA ASN A 97 -2.09 -5.94 -21.22
C ASN A 97 -3.15 -5.31 -20.30
N GLY A 98 -2.90 -4.12 -19.75
CA GLY A 98 -3.86 -3.35 -18.97
C GLY A 98 -3.35 -2.91 -17.59
N ASP A 99 -4.27 -2.25 -16.88
CA ASP A 99 -4.04 -1.75 -15.53
C ASP A 99 -4.44 -2.80 -14.51
N TRP A 100 -3.59 -2.98 -13.50
CA TRP A 100 -3.73 -4.04 -12.52
C TRP A 100 -3.65 -3.50 -11.09
N VAL A 101 -4.21 -4.28 -10.17
CA VAL A 101 -4.12 -4.12 -8.72
C VAL A 101 -3.69 -5.45 -8.12
N LEU A 102 -2.68 -5.40 -7.25
CA LEU A 102 -2.18 -6.53 -6.46
C LEU A 102 -2.57 -6.33 -5.00
N VAL A 103 -3.19 -7.34 -4.42
CA VAL A 103 -3.63 -7.38 -3.02
C VAL A 103 -3.18 -8.69 -2.37
N GLY A 104 -3.16 -8.71 -1.03
CA GLY A 104 -2.77 -9.91 -0.26
C GLY A 104 -1.36 -10.39 -0.51
N TRP A 105 -0.49 -9.51 -1.02
CA TRP A 105 0.91 -9.81 -1.23
C TRP A 105 1.66 -9.62 0.10
N ASP A 106 2.27 -10.71 0.60
CA ASP A 106 3.27 -10.65 1.66
C ASP A 106 4.62 -10.13 1.12
N TRP A 107 4.86 -8.84 1.32
CA TRP A 107 6.09 -8.18 0.88
C TRP A 107 7.33 -8.57 1.71
N ALA A 108 7.15 -9.05 2.95
CA ALA A 108 8.24 -9.47 3.83
C ALA A 108 8.75 -10.87 3.53
N SER A 109 7.90 -11.76 3.02
CA SER A 109 8.29 -13.10 2.57
C SER A 109 9.42 -13.09 1.53
N GLY A 110 9.60 -11.94 0.83
CA GLY A 110 10.50 -11.83 -0.31
C GLY A 110 10.01 -12.55 -1.56
N GLN A 111 8.88 -13.26 -1.49
CA GLN A 111 8.20 -13.82 -2.65
C GLN A 111 7.49 -12.68 -3.37
N THR A 112 8.01 -12.30 -4.54
CA THR A 112 7.39 -11.28 -5.39
C THR A 112 6.55 -11.95 -6.48
N PRO A 113 5.40 -11.39 -6.87
CA PRO A 113 4.61 -11.84 -8.02
C PRO A 113 5.41 -11.91 -9.32
N SER A 114 6.46 -11.10 -9.42
CA SER A 114 7.44 -11.11 -10.49
C SER A 114 8.78 -10.62 -9.98
N ASP A 115 9.86 -11.21 -10.49
CA ASP A 115 11.25 -10.79 -10.22
C ASP A 115 11.51 -9.32 -10.55
N HIS A 116 10.70 -8.73 -11.44
CA HIS A 116 10.76 -7.30 -11.76
C HIS A 116 10.60 -6.42 -10.52
N TYR A 117 9.84 -6.86 -9.51
CA TYR A 117 9.50 -6.08 -8.32
C TYR A 117 10.45 -6.28 -7.14
N LYS A 118 11.51 -7.10 -7.27
CA LYS A 118 12.45 -7.42 -6.18
C LYS A 118 13.26 -6.22 -5.67
N LEU A 119 13.46 -5.20 -6.51
CA LEU A 119 14.23 -4.00 -6.17
C LEU A 119 13.35 -2.74 -6.33
N PRO A 120 12.43 -2.49 -5.38
CA PRO A 120 11.58 -1.31 -5.40
C PRO A 120 12.37 -0.08 -4.95
N LEU A 121 12.54 0.89 -5.85
CA LEU A 121 13.17 2.18 -5.55
C LEU A 121 12.09 3.27 -5.41
N PRO A 122 11.85 3.82 -4.21
CA PRO A 122 10.75 4.77 -3.99
C PRO A 122 11.10 6.16 -4.55
N LEU A 123 10.27 6.75 -5.39
CA LEU A 123 10.55 8.02 -6.06
C LEU A 123 9.86 9.18 -5.34
N LEU A 124 8.57 9.03 -5.06
CA LEU A 124 7.73 9.96 -4.32
C LEU A 124 6.89 9.19 -3.32
N SER A 125 6.68 9.77 -2.13
CA SER A 125 5.68 9.28 -1.19
C SER A 125 4.69 10.41 -0.88
N LEU A 126 3.40 10.15 -1.08
CA LEU A 126 2.29 10.99 -0.62
C LEU A 126 1.79 10.43 0.70
N GLU A 127 1.87 11.23 1.75
CA GLU A 127 1.33 10.90 3.07
C GLU A 127 0.03 11.67 3.30
N PHE A 128 -1.03 10.96 3.69
CA PHE A 128 -2.31 11.58 4.03
C PHE A 128 -2.32 11.99 5.51
N ASP A 129 -1.86 13.22 5.74
CA ASP A 129 -1.59 13.77 7.08
C ASP A 129 -2.85 13.88 7.96
N ASP A 130 -4.00 14.19 7.37
CA ASP A 130 -5.27 14.34 8.09
C ASP A 130 -6.03 12.99 8.13
N PRO A 131 -6.13 12.32 9.31
CA PRO A 131 -6.81 11.04 9.44
C PRO A 131 -8.29 11.09 9.05
N GLN A 132 -8.96 12.23 9.21
CA GLN A 132 -10.39 12.37 8.87
C GLN A 132 -10.61 12.49 7.37
N ARG A 133 -9.61 12.96 6.62
CA ARG A 133 -9.66 13.12 5.16
C ARG A 133 -9.01 11.98 4.40
N ARG A 134 -8.47 10.98 5.10
CA ARG A 134 -7.90 9.79 4.45
C ARG A 134 -8.94 9.12 3.55
N PRO A 135 -8.61 8.87 2.27
CA PRO A 135 -9.49 8.13 1.38
C PRO A 135 -9.70 6.72 1.94
N ASN A 136 -10.90 6.19 1.79
CA ASN A 136 -11.13 4.78 2.07
C ASN A 136 -10.68 3.91 0.89
N MET A 137 -10.76 2.58 1.04
CA MET A 137 -10.39 1.64 -0.01
C MET A 137 -11.23 1.78 -1.29
N TYR A 138 -12.52 2.07 -1.15
CA TYR A 138 -13.44 2.26 -2.28
C TYR A 138 -13.14 3.57 -3.03
N ASP A 139 -12.78 4.63 -2.32
CA ASP A 139 -12.33 5.89 -2.90
C ASP A 139 -11.10 5.69 -3.80
N LEU A 140 -10.15 4.88 -3.35
CA LEU A 140 -8.96 4.55 -4.13
C LEU A 140 -9.32 3.72 -5.37
N SER A 141 -10.20 2.74 -5.25
CA SER A 141 -10.60 1.92 -6.42
C SER A 141 -11.36 2.69 -7.48
N GLN A 142 -12.19 3.65 -7.07
CA GLN A 142 -12.82 4.59 -8.00
C GLN A 142 -11.78 5.41 -8.77
N VAL A 143 -10.75 5.93 -8.10
CA VAL A 143 -9.69 6.72 -8.76
C VAL A 143 -8.93 5.86 -9.77
N LEU A 144 -8.48 4.65 -9.37
CA LEU A 144 -7.74 3.76 -10.27
C LEU A 144 -8.58 3.33 -11.49
N ALA A 145 -9.84 2.96 -11.28
CA ALA A 145 -10.76 2.62 -12.36
C ALA A 145 -11.00 3.82 -13.29
N ALA A 146 -11.21 5.03 -12.77
CA ALA A 146 -11.41 6.23 -13.57
C ALA A 146 -10.17 6.61 -14.40
N ILE A 147 -8.95 6.38 -13.89
CA ILE A 147 -7.71 6.54 -14.68
C ILE A 147 -7.68 5.54 -15.84
N THR A 148 -8.05 4.29 -15.57
CA THR A 148 -8.11 3.23 -16.58
C THR A 148 -9.10 3.60 -17.68
N GLU A 149 -10.29 4.07 -17.31
CA GLU A 149 -11.34 4.48 -18.26
C GLU A 149 -10.96 5.71 -19.10
N ARG A 150 -10.20 6.66 -18.54
CA ARG A 150 -9.69 7.82 -19.30
C ARG A 150 -8.74 7.42 -20.41
N GLN A 151 -7.95 6.37 -20.22
CA GLN A 151 -6.98 5.88 -21.20
C GLN A 151 -6.92 4.34 -21.17
N PRO A 152 -7.85 3.64 -21.82
CA PRO A 152 -7.99 2.18 -21.69
C PRO A 152 -6.89 1.40 -22.43
N TYR A 153 -6.16 2.05 -23.34
CA TYR A 153 -5.13 1.41 -24.15
C TYR A 153 -3.73 1.90 -23.76
N TYR A 154 -2.82 0.94 -23.59
CA TYR A 154 -1.41 1.24 -23.39
C TYR A 154 -0.81 1.91 -24.64
N ARG A 155 -0.12 3.03 -24.43
CA ARG A 155 0.58 3.75 -25.51
C ARG A 155 2.04 3.94 -25.14
N PHE A 156 2.91 3.12 -25.73
CA PHE A 156 4.36 3.07 -25.47
C PHE A 156 5.11 4.41 -25.67
N ARG A 157 4.48 5.46 -26.19
CA ARG A 157 5.13 6.78 -26.34
C ARG A 157 4.58 7.87 -25.42
N ARG A 158 3.51 7.59 -24.67
CA ARG A 158 2.79 8.60 -23.87
C ARG A 158 2.18 7.99 -22.61
N GLU A 159 1.07 7.28 -22.73
CA GLU A 159 0.28 6.77 -21.59
C GLU A 159 0.79 5.41 -21.09
N MET A 160 2.06 5.36 -20.69
CA MET A 160 2.76 4.17 -20.15
C MET A 160 2.62 4.05 -18.62
N CYS A 161 3.44 3.19 -18.01
CA CYS A 161 3.49 2.93 -16.57
C CYS A 161 3.72 4.18 -15.70
N TRP A 162 4.66 5.06 -16.09
CA TRP A 162 4.91 6.31 -15.35
C TRP A 162 3.75 7.31 -15.44
N TRP A 163 3.07 7.39 -16.58
CA TRP A 163 1.89 8.25 -16.74
C TRP A 163 0.78 7.84 -15.80
N TYR A 164 0.55 6.53 -15.66
CA TYR A 164 -0.46 5.99 -14.76
C TYR A 164 -0.13 6.30 -13.30
N ALA A 165 1.13 6.07 -12.90
CA ALA A 165 1.59 6.35 -11.53
C ALA A 165 1.51 7.85 -11.18
N GLU A 166 1.93 8.72 -12.10
CA GLU A 166 1.80 10.18 -11.98
C GLU A 166 0.33 10.59 -11.81
N THR A 167 -0.53 10.16 -12.74
CA THR A 167 -1.94 10.55 -12.77
C THR A 167 -2.66 10.11 -11.49
N ALA A 168 -2.41 8.89 -11.01
CA ALA A 168 -3.00 8.41 -9.76
C ALA A 168 -2.52 9.21 -8.54
N LEU A 169 -1.22 9.50 -8.45
CA LEU A 169 -0.68 10.26 -7.33
C LEU A 169 -1.22 11.70 -7.32
N ASP A 170 -1.29 12.35 -8.48
CA ASP A 170 -1.80 13.71 -8.64
C ASP A 170 -3.31 13.82 -8.36
N ASP A 171 -4.11 12.88 -8.88
CA ASP A 171 -5.55 12.84 -8.62
C ASP A 171 -5.85 12.63 -7.13
N MET A 172 -5.14 11.68 -6.50
CA MET A 172 -5.28 11.40 -5.07
C MET A 172 -4.87 12.61 -4.23
N LYS A 173 -3.75 13.25 -4.56
CA LYS A 173 -3.30 14.47 -3.87
C LYS A 173 -4.28 15.62 -4.06
N THR A 174 -4.81 15.82 -5.26
CA THR A 174 -5.76 16.90 -5.56
C THR A 174 -7.06 16.71 -4.79
N LYS A 175 -7.56 15.46 -4.72
CA LYS A 175 -8.83 15.15 -4.07
C LYS A 175 -8.75 15.10 -2.55
N TYR A 176 -7.66 14.57 -1.98
CA TYR A 176 -7.56 14.30 -0.53
C TYR A 176 -6.47 15.11 0.19
N GLY A 177 -5.67 15.89 -0.53
CA GLY A 177 -4.56 16.67 0.05
C GLY A 177 -3.35 15.80 0.38
N GLY A 178 -2.66 16.11 1.47
CA GLY A 178 -1.47 15.40 1.95
C GLY A 178 -0.14 16.02 1.53
N SER A 179 0.93 15.52 2.15
CA SER A 179 2.30 15.99 1.98
C SER A 179 3.10 15.07 1.06
N ILE A 180 3.90 15.67 0.17
CA ILE A 180 4.79 14.92 -0.72
C ILE A 180 6.19 14.91 -0.15
N LYS A 181 6.73 13.71 0.05
CA LYS A 181 8.15 13.46 0.27
C LYS A 181 8.81 13.09 -1.06
N GLU A 182 9.77 13.89 -1.48
CA GLU A 182 10.67 13.57 -2.59
C GLU A 182 11.88 12.79 -2.08
N TRP A 183 12.15 11.63 -2.66
CA TRP A 183 13.36 10.86 -2.36
C TRP A 183 14.56 11.41 -3.12
N GLN A 184 15.79 11.23 -2.62
CA GLN A 184 16.99 11.81 -3.23
C GLN A 184 17.20 11.43 -4.71
N TRP A 185 16.69 10.28 -5.12
CA TRP A 185 16.78 9.73 -6.48
C TRP A 185 15.49 9.91 -7.29
N SER A 186 14.57 10.75 -6.83
CA SER A 186 13.28 11.01 -7.47
C SER A 186 13.42 11.57 -8.89
N ARG A 187 14.53 12.24 -9.19
CA ARG A 187 14.90 12.73 -10.53
C ARG A 187 14.94 11.67 -11.64
N TYR A 188 14.92 10.38 -11.29
CA TYR A 188 14.88 9.30 -12.27
C TYR A 188 13.46 8.81 -12.61
N ARG A 189 12.40 9.45 -12.10
CA ARG A 189 11.04 9.29 -12.65
C ARG A 189 11.04 9.49 -14.17
N TYR A 190 10.12 8.83 -14.87
CA TYR A 190 9.95 8.90 -16.33
C TYR A 190 11.16 8.41 -17.14
N SER A 191 12.13 7.74 -16.51
CA SER A 191 13.38 7.35 -17.17
C SER A 191 13.59 5.83 -17.18
N PHE A 192 14.12 5.35 -18.31
CA PHE A 192 14.66 4.02 -18.47
C PHE A 192 16.08 4.02 -17.86
N ILE A 193 16.26 3.54 -16.63
CA ILE A 193 17.58 3.45 -15.95
C ILE A 193 18.37 2.27 -16.54
N VAL A 194 18.62 2.32 -17.83
CA VAL A 194 19.42 1.32 -18.56
C VAL A 194 20.88 1.79 -18.69
N LYS A 195 21.17 3.07 -18.43
CA LYS A 195 22.45 3.73 -18.78
C LYS A 195 23.13 4.49 -17.64
N THR A 196 22.89 4.14 -16.39
CA THR A 196 23.68 4.71 -15.29
C THR A 196 24.98 3.94 -15.11
N SER A 197 26.09 4.62 -14.79
CA SER A 197 27.37 3.97 -14.48
C SER A 197 27.19 2.84 -13.46
N LEU A 198 28.02 1.79 -13.52
CA LEU A 198 27.93 0.63 -12.62
C LEU A 198 27.90 1.03 -11.14
N ILE A 199 28.67 2.07 -10.77
CA ILE A 199 28.69 2.62 -9.40
C ILE A 199 27.32 3.19 -9.02
N ARG A 200 26.71 4.01 -9.89
CA ARG A 200 25.40 4.59 -9.65
C ARG A 200 24.32 3.51 -9.57
N ARG A 201 24.40 2.47 -10.41
CA ARG A 201 23.50 1.30 -10.34
C ARG A 201 23.61 0.60 -8.99
N LYS A 202 24.82 0.32 -8.51
CA LYS A 202 25.06 -0.28 -7.18
C LYS A 202 24.48 0.56 -6.04
N VAL A 203 24.65 1.89 -6.08
CA VAL A 203 24.08 2.80 -5.08
C VAL A 203 22.55 2.72 -5.07
N LEU A 204 21.90 2.80 -6.24
CA LEU A 204 20.44 2.69 -6.35
C LEU A 204 19.92 1.33 -5.89
N THR A 205 20.63 0.24 -6.21
CA THR A 205 20.29 -1.11 -5.71
C THR A 205 20.30 -1.16 -4.18
N LYS A 206 21.35 -0.63 -3.53
CA LYS A 206 21.44 -0.59 -2.06
C LYS A 206 20.26 0.17 -1.44
N HIS A 207 19.82 1.27 -2.06
CA HIS A 207 18.66 2.01 -1.57
C HIS A 207 17.33 1.28 -1.78
N ALA A 208 17.17 0.56 -2.90
CA ALA A 208 16.00 -0.28 -3.12
C ALA A 208 15.92 -1.45 -2.13
N GLU A 209 17.07 -2.07 -1.80
CA GLU A 209 17.16 -3.09 -0.77
C GLU A 209 16.81 -2.53 0.61
N ALA A 210 17.39 -1.38 0.98
CA ALA A 210 17.08 -0.72 2.25
C ALA A 210 15.60 -0.35 2.36
N PHE A 211 14.99 0.13 1.27
CA PHE A 211 13.56 0.41 1.24
C PHE A 211 12.74 -0.87 1.43
N LYS A 212 13.09 -1.97 0.74
CA LYS A 212 12.42 -3.26 0.94
C LYS A 212 12.48 -3.72 2.41
N THR A 213 13.63 -3.58 3.07
CA THR A 213 13.78 -3.89 4.50
C THR A 213 12.87 -3.02 5.35
N GLN A 214 12.87 -1.70 5.12
CA GLN A 214 11.96 -0.77 5.80
C GLN A 214 10.48 -1.19 5.62
N LEU A 215 10.09 -1.58 4.40
CA LEU A 215 8.72 -2.00 4.11
C LEU A 215 8.28 -3.23 4.91
N ALA A 216 9.20 -4.17 5.15
CA ALA A 216 8.96 -5.38 5.93
C ALA A 216 8.83 -5.07 7.42
N GLU A 217 9.70 -4.19 7.95
CA GLU A 217 9.68 -3.76 9.35
C GLU A 217 8.40 -2.98 9.71
N GLU A 218 7.93 -2.09 8.83
CA GLU A 218 6.76 -1.23 9.09
C GLU A 218 5.43 -1.98 9.26
N LEU A 219 5.32 -3.21 8.74
CA LEU A 219 4.08 -3.98 8.77
C LEU A 219 4.08 -5.10 9.79
N ASN A 220 5.20 -5.37 10.46
CA ASN A 220 5.35 -6.51 11.39
C ASN A 220 4.73 -7.80 10.81
N TYR A 221 5.02 -8.10 9.53
CA TYR A 221 4.62 -9.35 8.90
C TYR A 221 5.09 -10.57 9.71
#